data_AF-E4THZ6-F1
#
_entry.id   AF-E4THZ6-F1
#
_cell.length_a   1.000
_cell.length_b   1.000
_cell.length_c   1.000
_cell.angle_alpha   90.00
_cell.angle_beta   90.00
_cell.angle_gamma   90.00
#
_symmetry.space_group_name_H-M   'P 1'
#
loop_
_entity.id
_entity.type
_entity.pdbx_description
1 polymer ?
#
loop_
_entity_poly.entity_id
_entity_poly.type
_entity_poly.pdbx_seq_one_letter_code
_entity_poly.pdbx_strand_id
1 'polypeptide(L)' 'MAIVDIEKGIKNEFVKSRFRLVLMASQRARELINMKENTLPQQDNKYQKPTTIALAEIVERKIKPVLVNE' A
#
# COMPACT_ATOMS: atom_id res chain seq x y z
N MET A 1 15.68 4.39 -11.65
CA MET A 1 14.60 3.50 -11.21
C MET A 1 14.31 3.82 -9.75
N ALA A 2 13.09 4.25 -9.41
CA ALA A 2 12.77 4.59 -8.02
C ALA A 2 12.58 3.29 -7.21
N ILE A 3 13.27 3.19 -6.07
CA ILE A 3 13.23 2.02 -5.18
C ILE A 3 12.40 2.37 -3.95
N VAL A 4 11.47 1.49 -3.59
CA VAL A 4 10.69 1.59 -2.34
C VAL A 4 11.47 0.89 -1.24
N ASP A 5 11.76 1.59 -0.15
CA ASP A 5 12.39 1.02 1.04
C ASP A 5 11.34 0.30 1.91
N ILE A 6 11.24 -1.02 1.74
CA ILE A 6 10.26 -1.83 2.47
C ILE A 6 10.60 -1.98 3.96
N GLU A 7 11.85 -1.76 4.39
CA GLU A 7 12.24 -1.88 5.80
C GLU A 7 11.56 -0.80 6.65
N LYS A 8 11.37 0.39 6.09
CA LYS A 8 10.55 1.45 6.69
C LYS A 8 9.10 1.02 6.87
N GLY A 9 8.55 0.27 5.91
CA GLY A 9 7.20 -0.28 5.97
C GLY A 9 7.03 -1.39 7.02
N ILE A 10 8.01 -2.28 7.18
CA ILE A 10 7.94 -3.38 8.16
C ILE A 10 7.97 -2.88 9.60
N LYS A 11 8.66 -1.75 9.86
CA LYS A 11 8.65 -1.06 11.16
C LYS A 11 7.28 -0.44 11.52
N ASN A 12 6.33 -0.43 10.59
CA ASN A 12 4.96 -0.02 10.84
C ASN A 12 4.25 -1.06 11.73
N GLU A 13 3.62 -0.59 12.79
CA GLU A 13 2.91 -1.42 13.77
C GLU A 13 1.76 -2.26 13.18
N PHE A 14 1.19 -1.82 12.06
CA PHE A 14 0.09 -2.51 11.38
C PHE A 14 0.57 -3.51 10.31
N VAL A 15 1.83 -3.40 9.88
CA VAL A 15 2.41 -4.27 8.86
C VAL A 15 3.17 -5.41 9.54
N LYS A 16 4.21 -5.09 10.34
CA LYS A 16 5.05 -6.01 11.16
C LYS A 16 5.61 -7.27 10.47
N SER A 17 5.29 -7.50 9.20
CA SER A 17 5.59 -8.72 8.45
C SER A 17 5.65 -8.39 6.95
N ARG A 18 6.66 -8.95 6.27
CA ARG A 18 6.80 -8.82 4.81
C ARG A 18 5.63 -9.46 4.07
N PHE A 19 5.08 -10.56 4.58
CA PHE A 19 3.91 -11.21 3.99
C PHE A 19 2.67 -10.33 4.09
N ARG A 20 2.46 -9.72 5.27
CA ARG A 20 1.34 -8.79 5.47
C ARG A 20 1.48 -7.54 4.61
N LEU A 21 2.71 -7.02 4.44
CA LEU A 21 2.99 -5.92 3.51
C LEU A 21 2.56 -6.26 2.08
N VAL A 22 2.94 -7.44 1.59
CA VAL A 22 2.58 -7.90 0.24
C VAL A 22 1.08 -8.06 0.09
N LEU A 23 0.41 -8.69 1.08
CA LEU A 23 -1.03 -8.87 1.07
C LEU A 23 -1.76 -7.53 0.98
N MET A 24 -1.45 -6.58 1.87
CA MET A 24 -2.05 -5.25 1.87
C MET A 24 -1.77 -4.48 0.57
N ALA A 25 -0.52 -4.52 0.09
CA ALA A 25 -0.15 -3.85 -1.15
C ALA A 25 -0.88 -4.44 -2.37
N SER A 26 -1.10 -5.75 -2.40
CA SER A 26 -1.85 -6.40 -3.48
C SER A 26 -3.33 -6.00 -3.48
N GLN A 27 -3.96 -5.90 -2.30
CA GLN A 27 -5.33 -5.44 -2.14
C GLN A 27 -5.45 -3.98 -2.60
N ARG A 28 -4.55 -3.12 -2.12
CA ARG A 28 -4.53 -1.70 -2.49
C ARG A 28 -4.27 -1.49 -3.98
N ALA A 29 -3.34 -2.24 -4.59
CA ALA A 29 -3.09 -2.16 -6.02
C ALA A 29 -4.33 -2.55 -6.83
N ARG A 30 -5.11 -3.53 -6.36
CA ARG A 30 -6.38 -3.92 -6.98
C ARG A 30 -7.43 -2.82 -6.87
N GLU A 31 -7.51 -2.12 -5.74
CA GLU A 31 -8.40 -0.95 -5.58
C GLU A 31 -8.03 0.18 -6.54
N LEU A 32 -6.74 0.48 -6.69
CA LEU A 32 -6.26 1.52 -7.62
C LEU A 32 -6.61 1.20 -9.08
N ILE A 33 -6.63 -0.09 -9.46
CA ILE A 33 -7.02 -0.52 -10.81
C ILE A 33 -8.54 -0.50 -10.98
N ASN A 34 -9.27 -1.02 -9.98
CA ASN A 34 -10.72 -1.18 -10.03
C ASN A 34 -11.40 -0.14 -9.12
N MET A 35 -11.18 1.14 -9.41
CA MET A 35 -11.74 2.24 -8.61
C MET A 35 -13.27 2.13 -8.53
N LYS A 36 -13.78 2.07 -7.30
CA LYS A 36 -15.21 2.16 -6.98
C LYS A 36 -15.48 3.50 -6.29
N GLU A 37 -16.76 3.88 -6.14
CA GLU A 37 -17.15 5.15 -5.51
C GLU A 37 -16.54 5.38 -4.11
N ASN A 38 -16.30 4.30 -3.36
CA ASN A 38 -15.72 4.37 -2.01
C ASN A 38 -14.19 4.12 -1.97
N THR A 39 -13.53 4.07 -3.11
CA THR A 39 -12.08 3.83 -3.16
C THR A 39 -11.31 5.14 -2.97
N LEU A 40 -10.37 5.14 -2.03
CA LEU A 40 -9.46 6.28 -1.87
C LEU A 40 -8.66 6.50 -3.15
N PRO A 41 -8.56 7.75 -3.66
CA PRO A 41 -7.73 8.03 -4.83
C PRO A 41 -6.26 7.74 -4.52
N GLN A 42 -5.44 7.67 -5.56
CA GLN A 42 -3.99 7.58 -5.43
C GLN A 42 -3.44 8.73 -4.56
N GLN A 43 -2.55 8.38 -3.64
CA GLN A 43 -1.89 9.28 -2.68
C GLN A 43 -0.39 9.48 -2.99
N ASP A 44 0.17 8.72 -3.94
CA ASP A 44 1.56 8.82 -4.35
C ASP A 44 1.71 8.94 -5.87
N ASN A 45 2.33 10.04 -6.34
CA ASN A 45 2.54 10.32 -7.76
C ASN A 45 3.98 10.08 -8.22
N LYS A 46 4.86 9.58 -7.34
CA LYS A 46 6.28 9.33 -7.64
C LYS A 46 6.47 8.08 -8.50
N TYR A 47 5.50 7.17 -8.47
CA TYR A 47 5.52 5.89 -9.17
C TYR A 47 4.39 5.82 -10.19
N GLN A 48 4.58 5.03 -11.24
CA GLN A 48 3.59 4.90 -12.33
C GLN A 48 2.76 3.62 -12.25
N LYS A 49 3.33 2.55 -11.70
CA LYS A 49 2.67 1.24 -11.64
C LYS A 49 1.84 1.13 -10.36
N PRO A 50 0.56 0.70 -10.43
CA PRO A 50 -0.31 0.59 -9.25
C PRO A 50 0.29 -0.24 -8.10
N THR A 51 1.04 -1.30 -8.43
CA THR A 51 1.73 -2.15 -7.44
C THR A 51 2.82 -1.40 -6.67
N THR A 52 3.62 -0.58 -7.36
CA THR A 52 4.68 0.21 -6.72
C THR A 52 4.10 1.42 -5.98
N ILE A 53 3.04 2.03 -6.52
CA ILE A 53 2.26 3.08 -5.84
C ILE A 53 1.71 2.54 -4.52
N ALA A 54 0.99 1.41 -4.55
CA ALA A 54 0.41 0.81 -3.34
C ALA A 54 1.47 0.47 -2.28
N LEU A 55 2.61 -0.10 -2.68
CA LEU A 55 3.74 -0.35 -1.78
C LEU A 55 4.25 0.95 -1.15
N ALA A 56 4.44 2.00 -1.95
CA ALA A 56 4.89 3.30 -1.46
C ALA A 56 3.88 3.95 -0.50
N GLU A 57 2.58 3.90 -0.83
CA GLU A 57 1.51 4.44 0.00
C GLU A 57 1.47 3.78 1.39
N ILE A 58 1.68 2.46 1.47
CA ILE A 58 1.70 1.72 2.74
C ILE A 58 2.98 2.02 3.54
N VAL A 59 4.14 2.03 2.87
CA VAL A 59 5.45 2.32 3.49
C VAL A 59 5.50 3.75 4.05
N GLU A 60 4.95 4.70 3.31
CA GLU A 60 4.89 6.12 3.69
C GLU A 60 3.72 6.45 4.62
N ARG A 61 2.95 5.45 5.06
CA ARG A 61 1.79 5.59 5.97
C ARG A 61 0.70 6.54 5.44
N LYS A 62 0.61 6.67 4.11
CA LYS A 62 -0.43 7.45 3.44
C LYS A 62 -1.78 6.76 3.47
N ILE A 63 -1.79 5.46 3.74
CA ILE A 63 -3.00 4.65 3.89
C ILE A 63 -2.92 3.91 5.21
N LYS A 64 -3.98 4.04 6.01
CA LYS A 64 -4.16 3.20 7.20
C LYS A 64 -4.81 1.89 6.77
N PRO A 65 -4.27 0.73 7.14
CA PRO A 65 -5.01 -0.50 7.01
C PRO A 65 -6.33 -0.36 7.78
N VAL A 66 -7.44 -0.53 7.08
CA VAL A 66 -8.67 -0.90 7.77
C VAL A 66 -8.39 -2.26 8.38
N LEU A 67 -8.46 -2.36 9.71
CA LEU A 67 -8.40 -3.64 10.40
C LEU A 67 -9.62 -4.44 9.94
N VAL A 68 -9.42 -5.31 8.95
CA VAL A 68 -10.39 -6.35 8.65
C VAL A 68 -10.20 -7.36 9.77
N ASN A 69 -11.12 -7.34 10.73
CA ASN A 69 -11.25 -8.45 11.67
C ASN A 69 -11.58 -9.68 10.81
N GLU A 70 -10.70 -10.69 10.85
CA GLU A 70 -10.97 -12.00 10.25
C GLU A 70 -12.20 -12.64 10.88
#